data_AF-A0A3D2UCH1-F1
#
_entry.id   AF-A0A3D2UCH1-F1
#
_cell.length_a   1.000
_cell.length_b   1.000
_cell.length_c   1.000
_cell.angle_alpha   90.00
_cell.angle_beta   90.00
_cell.angle_gamma   90.00
#
_symmetry.space_group_name_H-M   'P 1'
#
loop_
_entity.id
_entity.type
_entity.pdbx_description
1 polymer ?
#
loop_
_entity_poly.entity_id
_entity_poly.type
_entity_poly.pdbx_seq_one_letter_code
_entity_poly.pdbx_strand_id
1 'polypeptide(L)'
;MSARERLDLVLAVVRGSLDPRRWLIGGLAALVVAAGGQLLDGLSESEPQAQWPWQMELASLEGDRKAESFLLSAESQPGDTAVRVAWNPRLLGRPLSDVVGPAVAIVGRRDSWSETAVEWSRFLLAVITWSLAGVMLVRLTAADVTRGESLSLAQVTGFGLSHVASLLSAALISLSCFGVLWGLGAVGGLIAKIPTAGPLIVSLLWFIPVVLGLLMAFVAVGFVTGWPLMVATIGVEDSDGFDGFSHATGFLTDRPALLGGHAVLGTVVGSIAICLAWCLLSLTLWLAAASVSTGLGAFANGTGELFAISSGE
;
A
#
# COMPACT_ATOMS: atom_id res chain seq x y z
N MET A 1 33.22 10.68 7.27
CA MET A 1 32.21 10.32 8.27
C MET A 1 32.80 9.30 9.24
N SER A 2 33.05 9.71 10.47
CA SER A 2 33.63 8.86 11.52
C SER A 2 32.63 7.80 12.00
N ALA A 3 33.11 6.74 12.65
CA ALA A 3 32.25 5.66 13.16
C ALA A 3 31.23 6.17 14.21
N ARG A 4 31.55 7.22 14.96
CA ARG A 4 30.63 7.86 15.91
C ARG A 4 29.51 8.61 15.20
N GLU A 5 29.84 9.39 14.17
CA GLU A 5 28.83 10.10 13.35
C GLU A 5 27.86 9.13 12.68
N ARG A 6 28.34 7.96 12.25
CA ARG A 6 27.48 6.87 11.74
C ARG A 6 26.52 6.36 12.82
N LEU A 7 27.03 6.13 14.03
CA LEU A 7 26.22 5.63 15.14
C LEU A 7 25.16 6.64 15.59
N ASP A 8 25.53 7.91 15.69
CA ASP A 8 24.62 9.00 16.07
C ASP A 8 23.52 9.20 15.03
N LEU A 9 23.87 9.10 13.73
CA LEU A 9 22.90 9.16 12.65
C LEU A 9 21.94 7.96 12.69
N VAL A 10 22.44 6.75 12.94
CA VAL A 10 21.59 5.55 13.10
C VAL A 10 20.66 5.70 14.31
N LEU A 11 21.17 6.16 15.46
CA LEU A 11 20.36 6.36 16.66
C LEU A 11 19.31 7.47 16.49
N ALA A 12 19.65 8.55 15.77
CA ALA A 12 18.69 9.59 15.41
C ALA A 12 17.59 9.07 14.50
N VAL A 13 17.93 8.26 13.50
CA VAL A 13 16.95 7.60 12.61
C VAL A 13 16.05 6.64 13.39
N VAL A 14 16.62 5.83 14.28
CA VAL A 14 15.86 4.89 15.12
C VAL A 14 14.92 5.65 16.06
N ARG A 15 15.39 6.69 16.76
CA ARG A 15 14.53 7.52 17.62
C ARG A 15 13.43 8.22 16.81
N GLY A 16 13.77 8.77 15.64
CA GLY A 16 12.80 9.38 14.76
C GLY A 16 11.75 8.36 14.28
N SER A 17 12.13 7.10 14.03
CA SER A 17 11.19 6.06 13.60
C SER A 17 10.14 5.70 14.65
N LEU A 18 10.44 5.94 15.93
CA LEU A 18 9.51 5.75 17.05
C LEU A 18 8.62 6.97 17.31
N ASP A 19 8.71 8.02 16.50
CA ASP A 19 7.86 9.21 16.66
C ASP A 19 6.40 8.86 16.31
N PRO A 20 5.45 8.97 17.26
CA PRO A 20 4.03 8.63 17.05
C PRO A 20 3.41 9.41 15.89
N ARG A 21 3.95 10.57 15.52
CA ARG A 21 3.50 11.37 14.37
C ARG A 21 3.55 10.59 13.05
N ARG A 22 4.61 9.80 12.85
CA ARG A 22 4.81 9.01 11.63
C ARG A 22 3.81 7.87 11.53
N TRP A 23 3.52 7.24 12.67
CA TRP A 23 2.49 6.20 12.80
C TRP A 23 1.09 6.76 12.53
N LEU A 24 0.79 7.95 13.04
CA LEU A 24 -0.49 8.63 12.81
C LEU A 24 -0.71 8.94 11.32
N ILE A 25 0.32 9.41 10.60
CA ILE A 25 0.20 9.71 9.16
C ILE A 25 -0.12 8.44 8.37
N GLY A 26 0.63 7.36 8.59
CA GLY A 26 0.41 6.08 7.90
C GLY A 26 -0.93 5.44 8.27
N GLY A 27 -1.29 5.47 9.56
CA GLY A 27 -2.56 4.93 10.05
C GLY A 27 -3.77 5.69 9.51
N LEU A 28 -3.71 7.02 9.49
CA LEU A 28 -4.78 7.86 8.95
C LEU A 28 -4.93 7.66 7.44
N ALA A 29 -3.83 7.52 6.71
CA ALA A 29 -3.86 7.17 5.28
C ALA A 29 -4.58 5.84 5.03
N ALA A 30 -4.22 4.79 5.77
CA ALA A 30 -4.87 3.49 5.67
C ALA A 30 -6.37 3.54 6.01
N LEU A 31 -6.75 4.35 7.01
CA LEU A 31 -8.16 4.58 7.38
C LEU A 31 -8.92 5.33 6.29
N VAL A 32 -8.34 6.37 5.69
CA VAL A 32 -8.97 7.14 4.61
C VAL A 32 -9.20 6.25 3.38
N VAL A 33 -8.23 5.42 3.01
CA VAL A 33 -8.38 4.48 1.89
C VAL A 33 -9.46 3.44 2.20
N ALA A 34 -9.46 2.86 3.39
CA ALA A 34 -10.48 1.87 3.77
C ALA A 34 -11.89 2.48 3.84
N ALA A 35 -12.05 3.63 4.49
CA ALA A 35 -13.35 4.30 4.62
C ALA A 35 -13.88 4.80 3.28
N GLY A 36 -13.03 5.38 2.43
CA GLY A 36 -13.43 5.80 1.09
C GLY A 36 -13.73 4.60 0.19
N GLY A 37 -13.00 3.49 0.33
CA GLY A 37 -13.30 2.22 -0.33
C GLY A 37 -14.69 1.70 0.02
N GLN A 38 -15.03 1.66 1.31
CA GLN A 38 -16.35 1.23 1.81
C GLN A 38 -17.49 2.13 1.29
N LEU A 39 -17.26 3.45 1.25
CA LEU A 39 -18.22 4.39 0.68
C LEU A 39 -18.44 4.13 -0.81
N LEU A 40 -17.37 3.79 -1.53
CA LEU A 40 -17.40 3.46 -2.96
C LEU A 40 -18.02 2.08 -3.22
N ASP A 41 -17.83 1.09 -2.34
CA ASP A 41 -18.54 -0.20 -2.38
C ASP A 41 -20.06 0.01 -2.26
N GLY A 42 -20.52 0.90 -1.37
CA GLY A 42 -21.95 1.22 -1.25
C GLY A 42 -22.57 1.88 -2.49
N LEU A 43 -21.75 2.42 -3.39
CA LEU A 43 -22.19 2.99 -4.67
C LEU A 43 -22.07 2.00 -5.84
N SER A 44 -21.47 0.83 -5.61
CA SER A 44 -21.26 -0.22 -6.61
C SER A 44 -22.26 -1.35 -6.42
N GLU A 45 -22.69 -1.96 -7.52
CA GLU A 45 -23.51 -3.18 -7.49
C GLU A 45 -22.65 -4.46 -7.38
N SER A 46 -21.32 -4.30 -7.43
CA SER A 46 -20.33 -5.38 -7.37
C SER A 46 -20.01 -5.82 -5.93
N GLU A 47 -19.41 -6.99 -5.77
CA GLU A 47 -19.03 -7.52 -4.46
C GLU A 47 -18.09 -6.55 -3.72
N PRO A 48 -18.25 -6.39 -2.38
CA PRO A 48 -17.42 -5.49 -1.59
C PRO A 48 -15.95 -5.88 -1.69
N GLN A 49 -15.10 -4.94 -2.13
CA GLN A 49 -13.65 -5.15 -2.20
C GLN A 49 -12.88 -4.43 -1.10
N ALA A 50 -13.42 -3.37 -0.51
CA ALA A 50 -12.73 -2.64 0.54
C ALA A 50 -12.73 -3.40 1.85
N GLN A 51 -11.53 -3.72 2.34
CA GLN A 51 -11.34 -4.36 3.62
C GLN A 51 -10.83 -3.33 4.63
N TRP A 52 -11.42 -3.35 5.83
CA TRP A 52 -10.87 -2.57 6.93
C TRP A 52 -9.46 -3.05 7.30
N PRO A 53 -8.58 -2.18 7.82
CA PRO A 53 -7.22 -2.57 8.20
C PRO A 53 -7.15 -3.78 9.15
N TRP A 54 -8.16 -3.95 10.00
CA TRP A 54 -8.28 -5.04 10.95
C TRP A 54 -9.01 -6.27 10.39
N GLN A 55 -9.56 -6.19 9.17
CA GLN A 55 -10.16 -7.31 8.43
C GLN A 55 -9.18 -7.93 7.43
N MET A 56 -8.00 -7.32 7.23
CA MET A 56 -6.99 -7.91 6.36
C MET A 56 -6.55 -9.24 6.94
N GLU A 57 -6.65 -10.29 6.13
CA GLU A 57 -6.02 -11.58 6.43
C GLU A 57 -4.51 -11.37 6.58
N LEU A 58 -4.07 -11.08 7.81
CA LEU A 58 -2.72 -11.38 8.24
C LEU A 58 -2.61 -12.89 8.09
N ALA A 59 -1.93 -13.31 7.01
CA ALA A 59 -1.74 -14.68 6.60
C ALA A 59 -2.09 -15.69 7.70
N SER A 60 -3.25 -16.34 7.55
CA SER A 60 -3.76 -17.51 8.31
C SER A 60 -4.66 -17.35 9.56
N LEU A 61 -5.17 -16.17 9.94
CA LEU A 61 -5.98 -16.05 11.18
C LEU A 61 -7.37 -15.42 11.01
N GLU A 62 -8.13 -15.88 10.01
CA GLU A 62 -9.59 -15.70 10.01
C GLU A 62 -10.22 -16.72 10.99
N GLY A 63 -10.83 -16.25 12.08
CA GLY A 63 -11.69 -17.06 12.95
C GLY A 63 -11.56 -16.82 14.45
N ASP A 64 -12.71 -16.61 15.08
CA ASP A 64 -13.06 -16.35 16.49
C ASP A 64 -12.53 -17.36 17.54
N ARG A 65 -11.58 -18.24 17.16
CA ARG A 65 -11.07 -19.34 17.98
C ARG A 65 -9.57 -19.63 17.83
N LYS A 66 -8.81 -18.76 17.14
CA LYS A 66 -7.40 -19.05 16.74
C LYS A 66 -6.32 -18.12 17.28
N ALA A 67 -6.67 -17.09 18.05
CA ALA A 67 -5.67 -16.37 18.86
C ALA A 67 -5.00 -17.31 19.88
N GLU A 68 -5.79 -18.21 20.48
CA GLU A 68 -5.30 -19.30 21.33
C GLU A 68 -4.42 -20.30 20.57
N SER A 69 -4.85 -20.75 19.38
CA SER A 69 -4.04 -21.67 18.58
C SER A 69 -2.71 -21.06 18.15
N PHE A 70 -2.65 -19.75 17.93
CA PHE A 70 -1.41 -19.05 17.59
C PHE A 70 -0.51 -18.84 18.80
N LEU A 71 -1.04 -18.57 20.00
CA LEU A 71 -0.26 -18.57 21.24
C LEU A 71 0.32 -19.95 21.53
N LEU A 72 -0.46 -21.02 21.30
CA LEU A 72 0.01 -22.41 21.36
C LEU A 72 1.03 -22.75 20.25
N SER A 73 0.87 -22.15 19.05
CA SER A 73 1.85 -22.27 17.95
C SER A 73 3.13 -21.46 18.20
N ALA A 74 3.03 -20.32 18.88
CA ALA A 74 4.13 -19.47 19.27
C ALA A 74 4.89 -20.04 20.48
N GLU A 75 4.20 -20.76 21.37
CA GLU A 75 4.79 -21.53 22.47
C GLU A 75 5.57 -22.74 21.94
N SER A 76 5.05 -23.42 20.90
CA SER A 76 5.70 -24.60 20.32
C SER A 76 6.78 -24.26 19.28
N GLN A 77 6.59 -23.24 18.42
CA GLN A 77 7.53 -22.82 17.38
C GLN A 77 7.49 -21.28 17.15
N PRO A 78 8.13 -20.50 18.03
CA PRO A 78 8.09 -19.03 17.98
C PRO A 78 8.74 -18.45 16.71
N GLY A 79 9.79 -19.09 16.19
CA GLY A 79 10.54 -18.61 15.04
C GLY A 79 9.77 -18.66 13.71
N ASP A 80 9.10 -19.78 13.43
CA ASP A 80 8.39 -19.99 12.16
C ASP A 80 7.15 -19.08 12.04
N THR A 81 6.51 -18.86 13.18
CA THR A 81 5.36 -17.98 13.33
C THR A 81 5.74 -16.50 13.16
N ALA A 82 6.85 -16.06 13.77
CA ALA A 82 7.39 -14.72 13.58
C ALA A 82 7.84 -14.47 12.13
N VAL A 83 8.48 -15.45 11.49
CA VAL A 83 8.91 -15.35 10.09
C VAL A 83 7.71 -15.24 9.14
N ARG A 84 6.63 -15.99 9.34
CA ARG A 84 5.41 -15.91 8.51
C ARG A 84 4.68 -14.56 8.61
N VAL A 85 4.61 -13.99 9.81
CA VAL A 85 4.01 -12.65 10.01
C VAL A 85 4.92 -11.56 9.47
N ALA A 86 6.23 -11.64 9.73
CA ALA A 86 7.21 -10.69 9.23
C ALA A 86 7.22 -10.65 7.70
N TRP A 87 7.14 -11.81 7.05
CA TRP A 87 7.25 -11.92 5.59
C TRP A 87 5.90 -11.98 4.87
N ASN A 88 4.84 -11.35 5.38
CA ASN A 88 3.56 -11.27 4.68
C ASN A 88 3.60 -10.17 3.59
N PRO A 89 3.71 -10.54 2.30
CA PRO A 89 3.88 -9.57 1.21
C PRO A 89 2.65 -8.68 1.03
N ARG A 90 1.47 -9.10 1.50
CA ARG A 90 0.23 -8.33 1.38
C ARG A 90 0.21 -7.11 2.30
N LEU A 91 0.84 -7.19 3.47
CA LEU A 91 0.87 -6.08 4.43
C LEU A 91 1.91 -5.04 4.03
N LEU A 92 3.12 -5.50 3.66
CA LEU A 92 4.19 -4.64 3.16
C LEU A 92 3.83 -3.97 1.84
N GLY A 93 3.13 -4.70 0.98
CA GLY A 93 2.67 -4.23 -0.32
C GLY A 93 1.33 -3.50 -0.27
N ARG A 94 0.76 -3.18 0.90
CA ARG A 94 -0.60 -2.61 0.97
C ARG A 94 -0.79 -1.33 0.13
N PRO A 95 0.12 -0.33 0.17
CA PRO A 95 -0.02 0.84 -0.70
C PRO A 95 -0.01 0.48 -2.18
N LEU A 96 0.73 -0.57 -2.55
CA LEU A 96 0.79 -1.08 -3.91
C LEU A 96 -0.49 -1.86 -4.27
N SER A 97 -1.02 -2.70 -3.37
CA SER A 97 -2.26 -3.45 -3.63
C SER A 97 -3.48 -2.53 -3.74
N ASP A 98 -3.54 -1.49 -2.90
CA ASP A 98 -4.64 -0.52 -2.90
C ASP A 98 -4.67 0.32 -4.20
N VAL A 99 -3.51 0.49 -4.85
CA VAL A 99 -3.40 1.20 -6.14
C VAL A 99 -3.54 0.26 -7.34
N VAL A 100 -2.86 -0.89 -7.31
CA VAL A 100 -2.82 -1.85 -8.42
C VAL A 100 -4.15 -2.60 -8.56
N GLY A 101 -4.84 -2.92 -7.47
CA GLY A 101 -6.13 -3.61 -7.50
C GLY A 101 -7.16 -2.90 -8.38
N PRO A 102 -7.48 -1.63 -8.09
CA PRO A 102 -8.37 -0.83 -8.93
C PRO A 102 -7.86 -0.62 -10.36
N ALA A 103 -6.53 -0.47 -10.55
CA ALA A 103 -5.94 -0.32 -11.88
C ALA A 103 -6.15 -1.56 -12.76
N VAL A 104 -5.99 -2.76 -12.19
CA VAL A 104 -6.26 -4.03 -12.89
C VAL A 104 -7.76 -4.17 -13.16
N ALA A 105 -8.61 -3.78 -12.20
CA ALA A 105 -10.04 -3.77 -12.40
C ALA A 105 -10.43 -2.86 -13.57
N ILE A 106 -9.81 -1.67 -13.71
CA ILE A 106 -10.06 -0.70 -14.79
C ILE A 106 -9.88 -1.30 -16.18
N VAL A 107 -8.89 -2.19 -16.32
CA VAL A 107 -8.55 -2.87 -17.56
C VAL A 107 -9.45 -4.09 -17.85
N GLY A 108 -10.09 -4.63 -16.81
CA GLY A 108 -11.01 -5.76 -16.93
C GLY A 108 -12.26 -5.46 -17.74
N ARG A 109 -12.91 -6.50 -18.28
CA ARG A 109 -14.20 -6.37 -18.96
C ARG A 109 -15.27 -6.01 -17.93
N ARG A 110 -16.01 -4.91 -18.18
CA ARG A 110 -17.09 -4.45 -17.30
C ARG A 110 -18.41 -4.36 -18.03
N ASP A 111 -19.47 -4.61 -17.27
CA ASP A 111 -20.84 -4.63 -17.77
C ASP A 111 -21.55 -3.27 -17.55
N SER A 112 -21.04 -2.41 -16.65
CA SER A 112 -21.62 -1.08 -16.37
C SER A 112 -20.62 0.09 -16.32
N TRP A 113 -21.11 1.28 -16.70
CA TRP A 113 -20.38 2.55 -16.58
C TRP A 113 -20.19 2.99 -15.12
N SER A 114 -21.12 2.65 -14.22
CA SER A 114 -21.02 2.98 -12.79
C SER A 114 -19.82 2.30 -12.16
N GLU A 115 -19.62 1.00 -12.42
CA GLU A 115 -18.48 0.22 -11.93
C GLU A 115 -17.15 0.81 -12.40
N THR A 116 -17.08 1.28 -13.65
CA THR A 116 -15.86 1.92 -14.16
C THR A 116 -15.55 3.21 -13.43
N ALA A 117 -16.55 4.05 -13.17
CA ALA A 117 -16.38 5.30 -12.43
C ALA A 117 -15.98 5.06 -10.96
N VAL A 118 -16.55 4.05 -10.31
CA VAL A 118 -16.21 3.66 -8.94
C VAL A 118 -14.74 3.25 -8.85
N GLU A 119 -14.27 2.42 -9.78
CA GLU A 119 -12.89 1.91 -9.77
C GLU A 119 -11.85 3.00 -10.12
N TRP A 120 -12.19 3.91 -11.02
CA TRP A 120 -11.40 5.14 -11.21
C TRP A 120 -11.31 5.98 -9.94
N SER A 121 -12.43 6.11 -9.21
CA SER A 121 -12.48 6.86 -7.96
C SER A 121 -11.63 6.17 -6.87
N ARG A 122 -11.65 4.84 -6.80
CA ARG A 122 -10.80 4.04 -5.90
C ARG A 122 -9.33 4.22 -6.22
N PHE A 123 -8.96 4.11 -7.49
CA PHE A 123 -7.60 4.32 -7.96
C PHE A 123 -7.07 5.70 -7.56
N LEU A 124 -7.83 6.76 -7.86
CA LEU A 124 -7.44 8.14 -7.55
C LEU A 124 -7.35 8.37 -6.04
N LEU A 125 -8.30 7.87 -5.26
CA LEU A 125 -8.27 7.95 -3.81
C LEU A 125 -7.00 7.30 -3.25
N ALA A 126 -6.71 6.06 -3.65
CA ALA A 126 -5.54 5.33 -3.18
C ALA A 126 -4.24 6.06 -3.54
N VAL A 127 -4.08 6.48 -4.81
CA VAL A 127 -2.89 7.21 -5.27
C VAL A 127 -2.72 8.51 -4.50
N ILE A 128 -3.76 9.34 -4.36
CA ILE A 128 -3.66 10.63 -3.68
C ILE A 128 -3.32 10.44 -2.20
N THR A 129 -4.04 9.56 -1.50
CA THR A 129 -3.86 9.35 -0.06
C THR A 129 -2.47 8.80 0.26
N TRP A 130 -2.01 7.78 -0.48
CA TRP A 130 -0.69 7.20 -0.26
C TRP A 130 0.45 8.13 -0.71
N SER A 131 0.27 8.90 -1.80
CA SER A 131 1.25 9.91 -2.23
C SER A 131 1.42 11.00 -1.19
N LEU A 132 0.29 11.50 -0.65
CA LEU A 132 0.28 12.53 0.36
C LEU A 132 0.98 12.05 1.64
N ALA A 133 0.64 10.86 2.11
CA ALA A 133 1.31 10.25 3.26
C ALA A 133 2.81 10.07 3.03
N GLY A 134 3.21 9.60 1.84
CA GLY A 134 4.60 9.43 1.47
C GLY A 134 5.39 10.74 1.46
N VAL A 135 4.86 11.81 0.85
CA VAL A 135 5.50 13.14 0.87
C VAL A 135 5.69 13.64 2.30
N MET A 136 4.68 13.49 3.15
CA MET A 136 4.75 13.92 4.55
C MET A 136 5.86 13.17 5.31
N LEU A 137 5.96 11.85 5.13
CA LEU A 137 6.99 11.01 5.76
C LEU A 137 8.39 11.32 5.25
N VAL A 138 8.55 11.50 3.95
CA VAL A 138 9.83 11.87 3.32
C VAL A 138 10.30 13.23 3.84
N ARG A 139 9.41 14.22 3.95
CA ARG A 139 9.79 15.57 4.40
C ARG A 139 10.14 15.61 5.89
N LEU A 140 9.43 14.85 6.74
CA LEU A 140 9.79 14.68 8.16
C LEU A 140 11.18 14.06 8.30
N THR A 141 11.43 12.96 7.59
CA THR A 141 12.71 12.26 7.66
C THR A 141 13.86 13.08 7.08
N ALA A 142 13.65 13.78 5.98
CA ALA A 142 14.62 14.68 5.39
C ALA A 142 14.97 15.84 6.35
N ALA A 143 13.99 16.45 7.01
CA ALA A 143 14.22 17.53 7.97
C ALA A 143 15.00 17.04 9.20
N ASP A 144 14.64 15.88 9.74
CA ASP A 144 15.34 15.30 10.90
C ASP A 144 16.80 14.96 10.58
N VAL A 145 17.08 14.43 9.38
CA VAL A 145 18.44 14.05 8.97
C VAL A 145 19.30 15.27 8.59
N THR A 146 18.72 16.28 7.93
CA THR A 146 19.49 17.42 7.39
C THR A 146 19.62 18.58 8.36
N ARG A 147 18.57 18.88 9.14
CA ARG A 147 18.50 20.07 10.00
C ARG A 147 18.58 19.74 11.48
N GLY A 148 18.35 18.47 11.86
CA GLY A 148 18.23 18.08 13.28
C GLY A 148 17.01 18.73 13.97
N GLU A 149 16.08 19.29 13.19
CA GLU A 149 14.88 19.97 13.67
C GLU A 149 13.64 19.17 13.28
N SER A 150 12.81 18.84 14.27
CA SER A 150 11.53 18.18 14.01
C SER A 150 10.52 19.18 13.46
N LEU A 151 10.10 19.00 12.19
CA LEU A 151 9.00 19.79 11.64
C LEU A 151 7.69 19.50 12.37
N SER A 152 6.84 20.52 12.48
CA SER A 152 5.49 20.34 13.04
C SER A 152 4.58 19.63 12.05
N LEU A 153 3.60 18.89 12.58
CA LEU A 153 2.59 18.19 11.75
C LEU A 153 1.86 19.16 10.81
N ALA A 154 1.52 20.37 11.29
CA ALA A 154 0.80 21.36 10.49
C ALA A 154 1.60 21.86 9.28
N GLN A 155 2.91 22.03 9.42
CA GLN A 155 3.78 22.45 8.31
C GLN A 155 3.88 21.35 7.25
N VAL A 156 3.99 20.10 7.69
CA VAL A 156 4.14 18.95 6.80
C VAL A 156 2.84 18.65 6.08
N THR A 157 1.69 18.75 6.76
CA THR A 157 0.38 18.57 6.14
C THR A 157 0.05 19.71 5.17
N GLY A 158 0.33 20.96 5.55
CA GLY A 158 0.16 22.11 4.66
C GLY A 158 0.97 21.98 3.38
N PHE A 159 2.23 21.54 3.49
CA PHE A 159 3.08 21.26 2.33
C PHE A 159 2.54 20.14 1.45
N GLY A 160 2.11 19.02 2.04
CA GLY A 160 1.55 17.91 1.29
C GLY A 160 0.29 18.33 0.51
N LEU A 161 -0.59 19.10 1.15
CA LEU A 161 -1.84 19.58 0.54
C LEU A 161 -1.60 20.58 -0.59
N SER A 162 -0.58 21.45 -0.49
CA SER A 162 -0.23 22.37 -1.57
C SER A 162 0.34 21.65 -2.80
N HIS A 163 0.89 20.44 -2.63
CA HIS A 163 1.53 19.67 -3.70
C HIS A 163 0.67 18.53 -4.26
N VAL A 164 -0.61 18.43 -3.87
CA VAL A 164 -1.53 17.40 -4.42
C VAL A 164 -1.60 17.48 -5.94
N ALA A 165 -1.58 18.68 -6.52
CA ALA A 165 -1.57 18.86 -7.98
C ALA A 165 -0.29 18.34 -8.64
N SER A 166 0.87 18.53 -8.00
CA SER A 166 2.15 18.00 -8.48
C SER A 166 2.16 16.47 -8.43
N LEU A 167 1.72 15.88 -7.31
CA LEU A 167 1.61 14.43 -7.12
C LEU A 167 0.62 13.80 -8.12
N LEU A 168 -0.52 14.44 -8.32
CA LEU A 168 -1.54 13.97 -9.26
C LEU A 168 -1.07 14.11 -10.70
N SER A 169 -0.40 15.20 -11.07
CA SER A 169 0.11 15.39 -12.43
C SER A 169 1.18 14.37 -12.79
N ALA A 170 2.10 14.03 -11.87
CA ALA A 170 3.08 12.97 -12.05
C ALA A 170 2.41 11.60 -12.35
N ALA A 171 1.37 11.26 -11.59
CA ALA A 171 0.59 10.04 -11.81
C ALA A 171 -0.21 10.08 -13.13
N LEU A 172 -0.83 11.22 -13.45
CA LEU A 172 -1.60 11.43 -14.68
C LEU A 172 -0.74 11.34 -15.94
N ILE A 173 0.53 11.74 -15.90
CA ILE A 173 1.46 11.59 -17.02
C ILE A 173 1.65 10.10 -17.34
N SER A 174 1.91 9.27 -16.33
CA SER A 174 2.07 7.81 -16.50
C SER A 174 0.77 7.17 -17.02
N LEU A 175 -0.37 7.60 -16.48
CA LEU A 175 -1.68 7.12 -16.88
C LEU A 175 -2.06 7.53 -18.30
N SER A 176 -1.72 8.75 -18.72
CA SER A 176 -1.93 9.25 -20.07
C SER A 176 -1.14 8.42 -21.08
N CYS A 177 0.13 8.11 -20.78
CA CYS A 177 0.95 7.22 -21.60
C CYS A 177 0.30 5.85 -21.77
N PHE A 178 -0.16 5.23 -20.67
CA PHE A 178 -0.89 3.97 -20.70
C PHE A 178 -2.18 4.07 -21.53
N GLY A 179 -2.97 5.12 -21.33
CA GLY A 179 -4.23 5.36 -22.02
C GLY A 179 -4.09 5.52 -23.53
N VAL A 180 -3.02 6.18 -23.99
CA VAL A 180 -2.70 6.30 -25.42
C VAL A 180 -2.38 4.93 -26.02
N LEU A 181 -1.53 4.13 -25.38
CA LEU A 181 -1.18 2.78 -25.83
C LEU A 181 -2.42 1.86 -25.86
N TRP A 182 -3.25 1.95 -24.83
CA TRP A 182 -4.54 1.25 -24.76
C TRP A 182 -5.47 1.66 -25.90
N GLY A 183 -5.61 2.97 -26.14
CA GLY A 183 -6.42 3.52 -27.21
C GLY A 183 -6.01 3.02 -28.59
N LEU A 184 -4.70 2.95 -28.87
CA LEU A 184 -4.17 2.38 -30.12
C LEU A 184 -4.55 0.89 -30.27
N GLY A 185 -4.45 0.10 -29.19
CA GLY A 185 -4.88 -1.29 -29.18
C GLY A 185 -6.38 -1.44 -29.41
N ALA A 186 -7.19 -0.58 -28.79
CA ALA A 186 -8.64 -0.55 -28.95
C ALA A 186 -9.07 -0.22 -30.39
N VAL A 187 -8.38 0.70 -31.08
CA VAL A 187 -8.61 0.97 -32.50
C VAL A 187 -8.33 -0.28 -33.34
N GLY A 188 -7.24 -1.01 -33.05
CA GLY A 188 -6.96 -2.31 -33.68
C GLY A 188 -8.10 -3.32 -33.46
N GLY A 189 -8.67 -3.36 -32.26
CA GLY A 189 -9.84 -4.18 -31.94
C GLY A 189 -11.11 -3.78 -32.69
N LEU A 190 -11.32 -2.48 -32.98
CA LEU A 190 -12.44 -2.02 -33.79
C LEU A 190 -12.33 -2.48 -35.24
N ILE A 191 -11.12 -2.52 -35.81
CA ILE A 191 -10.87 -3.04 -37.17
C ILE A 191 -11.27 -4.53 -37.26
N ALA A 192 -11.11 -5.29 -36.17
CA ALA A 192 -11.53 -6.70 -36.10
C ALA A 192 -13.04 -6.90 -36.35
N LYS A 193 -13.86 -5.88 -36.07
CA LYS A 193 -15.33 -5.96 -36.22
C LYS A 193 -15.79 -5.87 -37.68
N ILE A 194 -14.90 -5.58 -38.64
CA ILE A 194 -15.25 -5.52 -40.07
C ILE A 194 -15.52 -6.95 -40.58
N PRO A 195 -16.72 -7.26 -41.11
CA PRO A 195 -17.03 -8.60 -41.60
C PRO A 195 -16.07 -9.02 -42.73
N THR A 196 -15.65 -10.28 -42.69
CA THR A 196 -14.78 -10.95 -43.69
C THR A 196 -13.30 -10.52 -43.69
N ALA A 197 -12.98 -9.23 -43.73
CA ALA A 197 -11.59 -8.74 -43.79
C ALA A 197 -10.95 -8.52 -42.41
N GLY A 198 -11.75 -8.16 -41.40
CA GLY A 198 -11.28 -7.82 -40.05
C GLY A 198 -10.45 -8.93 -39.38
N PRO A 199 -10.94 -10.18 -39.32
CA PRO A 199 -10.20 -11.28 -38.69
C PRO A 199 -8.85 -11.57 -39.36
N LEU A 200 -8.78 -11.46 -40.68
CA LEU A 200 -7.57 -11.76 -41.46
C LEU A 200 -6.51 -10.66 -41.28
N ILE A 201 -6.93 -9.39 -41.30
CA ILE A 201 -6.06 -8.23 -41.03
C ILE A 201 -5.53 -8.29 -39.60
N VAL A 202 -6.39 -8.54 -38.61
CA VAL A 202 -6.00 -8.56 -37.19
C VAL A 202 -5.12 -9.76 -36.87
N SER A 203 -5.37 -10.92 -37.48
CA SER A 203 -4.49 -12.09 -37.34
C SER A 203 -3.10 -11.81 -37.92
N LEU A 204 -3.01 -11.14 -39.08
CA LEU A 204 -1.73 -10.77 -39.69
C LEU A 204 -0.99 -9.69 -38.89
N LEU A 205 -1.71 -8.72 -38.34
CA LEU A 205 -1.18 -7.61 -37.55
C LEU A 205 -1.12 -7.91 -36.04
N TRP A 206 -1.29 -9.16 -35.61
CA TRP A 206 -1.36 -9.52 -34.18
C TRP A 206 -0.11 -9.15 -33.38
N PHE A 207 1.03 -9.05 -34.05
CA PHE A 207 2.27 -8.58 -33.42
C PHE A 207 2.16 -7.13 -32.89
N ILE A 208 1.30 -6.29 -33.46
CA ILE A 208 1.11 -4.89 -33.03
C ILE A 208 0.46 -4.83 -31.63
N PRO A 209 -0.72 -5.45 -31.37
CA PRO A 209 -1.26 -5.55 -30.01
C PRO A 209 -0.29 -6.18 -29.00
N VAL A 210 0.53 -7.16 -29.40
CA VAL A 210 1.54 -7.76 -28.51
C VAL A 210 2.61 -6.75 -28.12
N VAL A 211 3.14 -5.98 -29.08
CA VAL A 211 4.09 -4.90 -28.81
C VAL A 211 3.46 -3.81 -27.95
N LEU A 212 2.23 -3.39 -28.24
CA LEU A 212 1.51 -2.42 -27.41
C LEU A 212 1.28 -2.94 -25.99
N GLY A 213 0.93 -4.22 -25.82
CA GLY A 213 0.81 -4.90 -24.53
C GLY A 213 2.12 -4.91 -23.75
N LEU A 214 3.23 -5.19 -24.43
CA LEU A 214 4.56 -5.13 -23.82
C LEU A 214 4.92 -3.70 -23.37
N LEU A 215 4.63 -2.69 -24.19
CA LEU A 215 4.85 -1.29 -23.82
C LEU A 215 3.96 -0.88 -22.63
N MET A 216 2.69 -1.28 -22.63
CA MET A 216 1.78 -1.07 -21.50
C MET A 216 2.30 -1.72 -20.22
N ALA A 217 2.87 -2.93 -20.32
CA ALA A 217 3.49 -3.61 -19.18
C ALA A 217 4.71 -2.83 -18.65
N PHE A 218 5.57 -2.30 -19.53
CA PHE A 218 6.69 -1.45 -19.10
C PHE A 218 6.22 -0.17 -18.43
N VAL A 219 5.18 0.48 -18.95
CA VAL A 219 4.59 1.68 -18.31
C VAL A 219 4.00 1.34 -16.96
N ALA A 220 3.26 0.24 -16.84
CA ALA A 220 2.68 -0.21 -15.58
C ALA A 220 3.77 -0.53 -14.54
N VAL A 221 4.78 -1.31 -14.91
CA VAL A 221 5.92 -1.61 -14.03
C VAL A 221 6.65 -0.34 -13.65
N GLY A 222 6.94 0.54 -14.62
CA GLY A 222 7.61 1.81 -14.40
C GLY A 222 6.84 2.74 -13.47
N PHE A 223 5.50 2.77 -13.57
CA PHE A 223 4.65 3.51 -12.63
C PHE A 223 4.70 2.91 -11.24
N VAL A 224 4.52 1.59 -11.10
CA VAL A 224 4.53 0.88 -9.81
C VAL A 224 5.86 1.07 -9.08
N THR A 225 6.99 1.00 -9.79
CA THR A 225 8.32 1.19 -9.20
C THR A 225 8.70 2.66 -9.05
N GLY A 226 8.23 3.51 -9.97
CA GLY A 226 8.61 4.92 -10.05
C GLY A 226 7.76 5.82 -9.17
N TRP A 227 6.51 5.46 -8.87
CA TRP A 227 5.60 6.28 -8.08
C TRP A 227 6.13 6.61 -6.67
N PRO A 228 6.66 5.64 -5.89
CA PRO A 228 7.32 5.96 -4.62
C PRO A 228 8.52 6.92 -4.78
N LEU A 229 9.25 6.83 -5.89
CA LEU A 229 10.37 7.73 -6.19
C LEU A 229 9.89 9.14 -6.55
N MET A 230 8.82 9.27 -7.36
CA MET A 230 8.20 10.56 -7.67
C MET A 230 7.73 11.27 -6.39
N VAL A 231 7.14 10.51 -5.46
CA VAL A 231 6.75 11.01 -4.14
C VAL A 231 7.97 11.47 -3.33
N ALA A 232 9.08 10.73 -3.39
CA ALA A 232 10.30 11.08 -2.69
C ALA A 232 10.98 12.33 -3.27
N THR A 233 11.08 12.46 -4.59
CA THR A 233 11.68 13.63 -5.25
C THR A 233 10.85 14.88 -4.97
N ILE A 234 9.52 14.83 -5.13
CA ILE A 234 8.64 15.96 -4.81
C ILE A 234 8.75 16.35 -3.32
N GLY A 235 8.85 15.37 -2.42
CA GLY A 235 8.98 15.61 -0.98
C GLY A 235 10.28 16.29 -0.55
N VAL A 236 11.40 15.97 -1.22
CA VAL A 236 12.75 16.48 -0.90
C VAL A 236 13.11 17.72 -1.72
N GLU A 237 12.89 17.68 -3.02
CA GLU A 237 13.37 18.68 -4.00
C GLU A 237 12.33 19.75 -4.30
N ASP A 238 11.10 19.62 -3.80
CA ASP A 238 9.99 20.56 -4.05
C ASP A 238 9.72 20.74 -5.56
N SER A 239 9.85 19.64 -6.30
CA SER A 239 9.76 19.60 -7.76
C SER A 239 8.31 19.58 -8.27
N ASP A 240 8.09 20.15 -9.45
CA ASP A 240 6.83 20.01 -10.19
C ASP A 240 6.59 18.57 -10.65
N GLY A 241 5.34 18.20 -10.98
CA GLY A 241 4.99 16.80 -11.22
C GLY A 241 5.65 16.19 -12.47
N PHE A 242 5.93 17.00 -13.50
CA PHE A 242 6.71 16.57 -14.66
C PHE A 242 8.20 16.37 -14.32
N ASP A 243 8.74 17.25 -13.49
CA ASP A 243 10.13 17.21 -13.05
C ASP A 243 10.37 16.01 -12.11
N GLY A 244 9.44 15.74 -11.19
CA GLY A 244 9.44 14.54 -10.37
C GLY A 244 9.34 13.25 -11.21
N PHE A 245 8.52 13.24 -12.26
CA PHE A 245 8.42 12.11 -13.19
C PHE A 245 9.73 11.87 -13.97
N SER A 246 10.37 12.92 -14.48
CA SER A 246 11.62 12.81 -15.24
C SER A 246 12.78 12.33 -14.36
N HIS A 247 12.88 12.83 -13.12
CA HIS A 247 13.87 12.39 -12.14
C HIS A 247 13.67 10.93 -11.73
N ALA A 248 12.43 10.52 -11.44
CA ALA A 248 12.12 9.15 -11.05
C ALA A 248 12.40 8.15 -12.18
N THR A 249 12.07 8.50 -13.42
CA THR A 249 12.33 7.65 -14.60
C THR A 249 13.82 7.56 -14.92
N GLY A 250 14.55 8.69 -14.83
CA GLY A 250 16.02 8.69 -14.97
C GLY A 250 16.70 7.84 -13.90
N PHE A 251 16.27 7.91 -12.64
CA PHE A 251 16.82 7.09 -11.57
C PHE A 251 16.58 5.59 -11.81
N LEU A 252 15.38 5.23 -12.29
CA LEU A 252 15.01 3.86 -12.62
C LEU A 252 15.90 3.27 -13.73
N THR A 253 16.23 4.05 -14.75
CA THR A 253 17.09 3.62 -15.86
C THR A 253 18.58 3.63 -15.51
N ASP A 254 19.02 4.63 -14.76
CA ASP A 254 20.44 4.86 -14.49
C ASP A 254 20.98 3.97 -13.38
N ARG A 255 20.16 3.68 -12.35
CA ARG A 255 20.60 2.94 -11.15
C ARG A 255 19.59 1.89 -10.66
N PRO A 256 19.15 0.94 -11.52
CA PRO A 256 18.13 -0.06 -11.16
C PRO A 256 18.56 -0.98 -10.01
N ALA A 257 19.84 -1.34 -9.94
CA ALA A 257 20.37 -2.20 -8.86
C ALA A 257 20.32 -1.50 -7.50
N LEU A 258 20.56 -0.18 -7.47
CA LEU A 258 20.50 0.60 -6.24
C LEU A 258 19.06 0.73 -5.75
N LEU A 259 18.10 0.94 -6.67
CA LEU A 259 16.68 0.92 -6.35
C LEU A 259 16.26 -0.42 -5.75
N GLY A 260 16.65 -1.53 -6.40
CA GLY A 260 16.40 -2.88 -5.90
C GLY A 260 16.96 -3.08 -4.49
N GLY A 261 18.16 -2.61 -4.21
CA GLY A 261 18.77 -2.64 -2.88
C GLY A 261 17.96 -1.89 -1.82
N HIS A 262 17.48 -0.68 -2.12
CA HIS A 262 16.63 0.10 -1.21
C HIS A 262 15.26 -0.56 -1.00
N ALA A 263 14.67 -1.15 -2.04
CA ALA A 263 13.42 -1.89 -1.93
C ALA A 263 13.58 -3.13 -1.03
N VAL A 264 14.67 -3.89 -1.20
CA VAL A 264 14.98 -5.04 -0.33
C VAL A 264 15.20 -4.59 1.11
N LEU A 265 15.97 -3.52 1.33
CA LEU A 265 16.21 -3.02 2.68
C LEU A 265 14.91 -2.51 3.34
N GLY A 266 14.12 -1.74 2.61
CA GLY A 266 12.83 -1.22 3.08
C GLY A 266 11.85 -2.34 3.41
N THR A 267 11.84 -3.41 2.61
CA THR A 267 10.99 -4.57 2.88
C THR A 267 11.43 -5.34 4.13
N VAL A 268 12.73 -5.55 4.32
CA VAL A 268 13.26 -6.17 5.55
C VAL A 268 12.92 -5.34 6.79
N VAL A 269 13.12 -4.02 6.73
CA VAL A 269 12.80 -3.13 7.87
C VAL A 269 11.30 -3.09 8.15
N GLY A 270 10.46 -2.97 7.11
CA GLY A 270 9.01 -3.01 7.25
C GLY A 270 8.49 -4.33 7.82
N SER A 271 9.11 -5.45 7.41
CA SER A 271 8.80 -6.79 7.92
C SER A 271 9.01 -6.88 9.44
N ILE A 272 10.17 -6.40 9.90
CA ILE A 272 10.50 -6.39 11.33
C ILE A 272 9.51 -5.48 12.10
N ALA A 273 9.21 -4.30 11.57
CA ALA A 273 8.29 -3.36 12.21
C ALA A 273 6.86 -3.93 12.34
N ILE A 274 6.33 -4.54 11.28
CA ILE A 274 5.01 -5.19 11.28
C ILE A 274 4.98 -6.34 12.28
N CYS A 275 6.02 -7.17 12.30
CA CYS A 275 6.14 -8.28 13.26
C CYS A 275 6.09 -7.77 14.71
N LEU A 276 6.85 -6.72 15.03
CA LEU A 276 6.87 -6.13 16.37
C LEU A 276 5.51 -5.52 16.75
N ALA A 277 4.90 -4.76 15.84
CA ALA A 277 3.59 -4.16 16.05
C ALA A 277 2.51 -5.21 16.32
N TRP A 278 2.53 -6.31 15.55
CA TRP A 278 1.63 -7.44 15.74
C TRP A 278 1.83 -8.09 17.12
N CYS A 279 3.06 -8.45 17.49
CA CYS A 279 3.35 -9.06 18.78
C CYS A 279 2.87 -8.19 19.95
N LEU A 280 3.10 -6.88 19.89
CA LEU A 280 2.64 -5.93 20.91
C LEU A 280 1.11 -5.87 20.98
N LEU A 281 0.43 -5.79 19.84
CA LEU A 281 -1.03 -5.75 19.79
C LEU A 281 -1.65 -7.05 20.33
N SER A 282 -1.17 -8.20 19.88
CA SER A 282 -1.65 -9.51 20.34
C SER A 282 -1.41 -9.69 21.84
N LEU A 283 -0.24 -9.31 22.35
CA LEU A 283 0.05 -9.36 23.78
C LEU A 283 -0.87 -8.45 24.58
N THR A 284 -1.13 -7.24 24.08
CA THR A 284 -2.04 -6.27 24.73
C THR A 284 -3.46 -6.82 24.81
N LEU A 285 -3.98 -7.37 23.71
CA LEU A 285 -5.32 -7.96 23.66
C LEU A 285 -5.42 -9.19 24.58
N TRP A 286 -4.39 -10.05 24.58
CA TRP A 286 -4.36 -11.21 25.47
C TRP A 286 -4.33 -10.80 26.95
N LEU A 287 -3.48 -9.84 27.32
CA LEU A 287 -3.42 -9.33 28.70
C LEU A 287 -4.74 -8.67 29.12
N ALA A 288 -5.38 -7.93 28.22
CA ALA A 288 -6.70 -7.34 28.47
C ALA A 288 -7.75 -8.44 28.70
N ALA A 289 -7.81 -9.45 27.83
CA ALA A 289 -8.74 -10.57 27.97
C ALA A 289 -8.47 -11.40 29.25
N ALA A 290 -7.20 -11.68 29.56
CA ALA A 290 -6.78 -12.38 30.77
C ALA A 290 -7.18 -11.61 32.03
N SER A 291 -6.94 -10.30 32.06
CA SER A 291 -7.31 -9.44 33.20
C SER A 291 -8.82 -9.37 33.43
N VAL A 292 -9.62 -9.28 32.35
CA VAL A 292 -11.08 -9.27 32.44
C VAL A 292 -11.61 -10.64 32.88
N SER A 293 -11.10 -11.73 32.31
CA SER A 293 -11.54 -13.09 32.64
C SER A 293 -11.18 -13.51 34.08
N THR A 294 -10.04 -13.07 34.62
CA THR A 294 -9.71 -13.27 36.05
C THR A 294 -10.67 -12.48 36.95
N GLY A 295 -11.01 -11.24 36.59
CA GLY A 295 -11.98 -10.43 37.33
C GLY A 295 -13.42 -10.97 37.29
N LEU A 296 -13.82 -11.58 36.18
CA LEU A 296 -15.13 -12.23 36.00
C LEU A 296 -15.23 -13.60 36.69
N GLY A 297 -14.13 -14.13 37.24
CA GLY A 297 -14.12 -15.47 37.82
C GLY A 297 -14.32 -16.58 36.78
N ALA A 298 -14.00 -16.33 35.50
CA ALA A 298 -14.19 -17.30 34.42
C ALA A 298 -13.38 -18.60 34.63
N PHE A 299 -12.34 -18.56 35.47
CA PHE A 299 -11.52 -19.72 35.85
C PHE A 299 -11.93 -20.38 37.18
N ALA A 300 -13.02 -19.92 37.83
CA ALA A 300 -13.42 -20.37 39.17
C ALA A 300 -14.16 -21.71 39.18
N ASN A 301 -14.71 -22.16 38.04
CA ASN A 301 -15.17 -23.53 37.86
C ASN A 301 -14.19 -24.22 36.91
N GLY A 302 -13.61 -25.35 37.33
CA GLY A 302 -12.52 -26.07 36.65
C GLY A 302 -12.80 -26.64 35.24
N THR A 303 -13.73 -26.06 34.50
CA THR A 303 -13.93 -26.23 33.06
C THR A 303 -13.44 -24.96 32.39
N GLY A 304 -12.24 -25.00 31.81
CA GLY A 304 -11.65 -23.88 31.06
C GLY A 304 -12.40 -23.57 29.77
N GLU A 305 -13.68 -23.24 29.86
CA GLU A 305 -14.50 -22.73 28.78
C GLU A 305 -14.90 -21.30 29.14
N LEU A 306 -14.46 -20.34 28.31
CA LEU A 306 -15.03 -19.00 28.27
C LEU A 306 -16.54 -19.15 28.13
N PHE A 307 -17.30 -18.75 29.15
CA PHE A 307 -18.75 -18.68 29.07
C PHE A 307 -19.10 -17.79 27.88
N ALA A 308 -19.47 -18.42 26.76
CA ALA A 308 -20.16 -17.75 25.69
C ALA A 308 -21.41 -17.15 26.35
N ILE A 309 -21.47 -15.82 26.41
CA ILE A 309 -22.70 -15.10 26.74
C ILE A 309 -23.63 -15.33 25.54
N SER A 310 -24.29 -16.48 25.52
CA SER A 310 -25.37 -16.84 24.61
C SER A 310 -26.20 -17.94 25.27
N SER A 311 -27.03 -17.52 26.22
CA SER A 311 -28.39 -18.04 26.43
C SER A 311 -28.97 -17.37 27.67
N GLY A 312 -29.72 -16.30 27.46
CA GLY A 312 -30.39 -15.57 28.53
C GLY A 312 -31.22 -14.42 27.97
N GLU A 313 -32.35 -14.80 27.37
CA GLU A 313 -33.46 -13.98 26.82
C GLU A 313 -33.34 -13.49 25.37
#